data_AF-A0A7T5RFV9-F1
#
_entry.id   AF-A0A7T5RFV9-F1
#
_cell.length_a   1.000
_cell.length_b   1.000
_cell.length_c   1.000
_cell.angle_alpha   90.00
_cell.angle_beta   90.00
_cell.angle_gamma   90.00
#
_symmetry.space_group_name_H-M   'P 1'
#
loop_
_entity.id
_entity.type
_entity.pdbx_description
1 polymer ?
#
loop_
_entity_poly.entity_id
_entity_poly.type
_entity_poly.pdbx_seq_one_letter_code
_entity_poly.pdbx_strand_id
1 'polypeptide(L)'
;MVSESIIASSSATINQTLPTVVNGLTGLGAMVAAAFFGGLFAGIWTNYFETKRRIHDKRHDRYYEHRNTIVQFEQELIPLRVNISRDITSIADAIKNTNELNIRFILRFYKLFLSTGLGLKLLNLDLINKYAELYSAIESLNSDIDYVSGMISSVIEDQKEDKIDPSKIEAYKVFLPQLQDACEQIDQKSLELLATSKLTIGKEDKRIRDKYIDDGKEIRYSLTKEALAKKYKGIKKEEDGSLHKGEKQPKFVSPFLDLKKVLITTTPVV
;
A
#
# COMPACT_ATOMS: atom_id res chain seq x y z
N MET A 1 -41.82 -18.02 58.08
CA MET A 1 -41.75 -17.28 59.35
C MET A 1 -40.44 -16.52 59.36
N VAL A 2 -40.55 -15.20 59.56
CA VAL A 2 -39.59 -14.13 59.92
C VAL A 2 -38.32 -14.66 60.63
N SER A 3 -37.08 -14.17 60.44
CA SER A 3 -36.53 -12.80 60.41
C SER A 3 -35.11 -12.81 59.80
N GLU A 4 -34.68 -11.82 58.99
CA GLU A 4 -33.86 -10.64 59.40
C GLU A 4 -32.74 -10.96 60.41
N SER A 5 -31.49 -10.48 60.35
CA SER A 5 -30.77 -9.48 59.55
C SER A 5 -29.30 -9.39 60.08
N ILE A 6 -28.48 -8.54 59.45
CA ILE A 6 -27.30 -7.81 59.98
C ILE A 6 -25.88 -8.34 59.67
N ILE A 7 -25.09 -7.34 59.25
CA ILE A 7 -23.73 -7.19 58.70
C ILE A 7 -22.66 -7.10 59.82
N ALA A 8 -21.38 -7.17 59.40
CA ALA A 8 -20.14 -6.65 60.03
C ALA A 8 -19.36 -7.69 60.86
N SER A 9 -18.17 -8.13 60.45
CA SER A 9 -16.86 -7.47 60.24
C SER A 9 -15.90 -7.75 61.41
N SER A 10 -14.60 -7.65 61.12
CA SER A 10 -13.45 -7.59 62.04
C SER A 10 -12.90 -8.93 62.56
N SER A 11 -11.68 -9.30 62.17
CA SER A 11 -10.38 -8.90 62.76
C SER A 11 -9.95 -9.87 63.87
N ALA A 12 -9.17 -10.89 63.50
CA ALA A 12 -8.45 -11.68 64.50
C ALA A 12 -7.19 -10.90 64.92
N THR A 13 -7.34 -10.21 66.04
CA THR A 13 -6.29 -9.59 66.85
C THR A 13 -5.32 -10.66 67.36
N ILE A 14 -4.05 -10.60 66.97
CA ILE A 14 -2.97 -11.29 67.70
C ILE A 14 -2.24 -10.23 68.52
N ASN A 15 -2.52 -10.25 69.82
CA ASN A 15 -1.85 -9.41 70.80
C ASN A 15 -0.45 -9.95 71.09
N GLN A 16 0.43 -8.98 71.22
CA GLN A 16 1.87 -9.01 71.47
C GLN A 16 2.26 -9.80 72.73
N THR A 17 3.36 -10.56 72.61
CA THR A 17 4.32 -10.70 73.71
C THR A 17 5.69 -10.29 73.17
N LEU A 18 6.19 -9.14 73.64
CA LEU A 18 7.56 -8.69 73.38
C LEU A 18 8.55 -9.51 74.22
N PRO A 19 9.71 -9.92 73.67
CA PRO A 19 10.91 -10.05 74.47
C PRO A 19 11.66 -8.71 74.52
N THR A 20 12.05 -8.39 75.74
CA THR A 20 12.82 -7.25 76.20
C THR A 20 14.10 -7.04 75.37
N VAL A 21 14.32 -5.81 74.93
CA VAL A 21 15.49 -5.36 74.18
C VAL A 21 16.75 -5.44 75.06
N VAL A 22 17.78 -6.10 74.55
CA VAL A 22 19.18 -5.77 74.86
C VAL A 22 19.89 -5.43 73.54
N ASN A 23 20.14 -4.12 73.39
CA ASN A 23 21.18 -3.40 72.63
C ASN A 23 22.01 -4.22 71.62
N GLY A 24 22.23 -3.83 70.37
CA GLY A 24 22.22 -2.49 69.80
C GLY A 24 23.26 -2.46 68.67
N LEU A 25 22.94 -3.06 67.52
CA LEU A 25 23.66 -2.88 66.23
C LEU A 25 22.93 -3.50 65.02
N THR A 26 21.75 -4.11 65.21
CA THR A 26 21.06 -4.88 64.16
C THR A 26 19.88 -4.13 63.51
N GLY A 27 19.35 -3.08 64.15
CA GLY A 27 18.19 -2.31 63.65
C GLY A 27 18.52 -1.29 62.56
N LEU A 28 19.68 -0.63 62.65
CA LEU A 28 20.09 0.40 61.69
C LEU A 28 20.54 -0.21 60.35
N GLY A 29 21.23 -1.36 60.39
CA GLY A 29 21.58 -2.13 59.20
C GLY A 29 20.36 -2.72 58.49
N ALA A 30 19.36 -3.21 59.25
CA ALA A 30 18.11 -3.71 58.69
C ALA A 30 17.23 -2.59 58.10
N MET A 31 17.16 -1.41 58.74
CA MET A 31 16.46 -0.24 58.19
C MET A 31 17.16 0.33 56.95
N VAL A 32 18.48 0.46 56.98
CA VAL A 32 19.25 0.95 55.81
C VAL A 32 19.13 -0.06 54.68
N ALA A 33 19.24 -1.36 54.93
CA ALA A 33 19.00 -2.39 53.92
C ALA A 33 17.56 -2.34 53.39
N ALA A 34 16.54 -2.21 54.23
CA ALA A 34 15.15 -2.11 53.80
C ALA A 34 14.86 -0.82 53.01
N ALA A 35 15.50 0.30 53.34
CA ALA A 35 15.39 1.55 52.60
C ALA A 35 16.19 1.52 51.29
N PHE A 36 17.35 0.87 51.26
CA PHE A 36 18.15 0.66 50.05
C PHE A 36 17.45 -0.30 49.10
N PHE A 37 17.01 -1.47 49.58
CA PHE A 37 16.25 -2.43 48.77
C PHE A 37 14.89 -1.84 48.39
N GLY A 38 14.15 -1.21 49.31
CA GLY A 38 12.88 -0.54 48.99
C GLY A 38 13.03 0.57 47.94
N GLY A 39 14.05 1.42 48.05
CA GLY A 39 14.34 2.48 47.09
C GLY A 39 14.90 1.97 45.75
N LEU A 40 15.73 0.93 45.77
CA LEU A 40 16.30 0.30 44.57
C LEU A 40 15.24 -0.52 43.82
N PHE A 41 14.39 -1.28 44.53
CA PHE A 41 13.24 -1.96 43.95
C PHE A 41 12.20 -0.97 43.44
N ALA A 42 11.88 0.09 44.19
CA ALA A 42 10.99 1.14 43.71
C ALA A 42 11.54 1.81 42.46
N GLY A 43 12.83 2.16 42.43
CA GLY A 43 13.50 2.79 41.28
C GLY A 43 13.64 1.87 40.06
N ILE A 44 13.88 0.57 40.26
CA ILE A 44 13.90 -0.43 39.17
C ILE A 44 12.47 -0.69 38.67
N TRP A 45 11.49 -0.77 39.56
CA TRP A 45 10.08 -0.98 39.19
C TRP A 45 9.47 0.22 38.48
N THR A 46 9.70 1.45 38.95
CA THR A 46 9.22 2.65 38.28
C THR A 46 9.88 2.79 36.91
N ASN A 47 11.20 2.61 36.79
CA ASN A 47 11.86 2.62 35.48
C ASN A 47 11.37 1.49 34.56
N TYR A 48 11.14 0.29 35.09
CA TYR A 48 10.60 -0.83 34.33
C TYR A 48 9.18 -0.54 33.81
N PHE A 49 8.29 -0.02 34.65
CA PHE A 49 6.92 0.33 34.24
C PHE A 49 6.87 1.53 33.32
N GLU A 50 7.68 2.55 33.56
CA GLU A 50 7.80 3.68 32.65
C GLU A 50 8.33 3.23 31.29
N THR A 51 9.33 2.36 31.27
CA THR A 51 9.87 1.80 30.01
C THR A 51 8.81 0.96 29.30
N LYS A 52 8.09 0.10 30.03
CA LYS A 52 7.00 -0.71 29.47
C LYS A 52 5.87 0.16 28.92
N ARG A 53 5.48 1.21 29.64
CA ARG A 53 4.48 2.20 29.19
C ARG A 53 4.95 2.95 27.95
N ARG A 54 6.19 3.46 27.94
CA ARG A 54 6.75 4.15 26.76
C ARG A 54 6.81 3.24 25.53
N ILE A 55 7.17 1.97 25.70
CA ILE A 55 7.18 0.98 24.61
C ILE A 55 5.75 0.71 24.12
N HIS A 56 4.81 0.53 25.05
CA HIS A 56 3.40 0.35 24.73
C HIS A 56 2.84 1.54 23.92
N ASP A 57 3.09 2.77 24.36
CA ASP A 57 2.64 4.00 23.68
C ASP A 57 3.27 4.11 22.28
N LYS A 58 4.59 3.85 22.14
CA LYS A 58 5.26 3.83 20.83
C LYS A 58 4.69 2.78 19.88
N ARG A 59 4.35 1.58 20.38
CA ARG A 59 3.72 0.53 19.57
C ARG A 59 2.32 0.94 19.15
N HIS A 60 1.56 1.54 20.05
CA HIS A 60 0.25 2.08 19.72
C HIS A 60 0.37 3.09 18.56
N ASP A 61 1.27 4.06 18.65
CA ASP A 61 1.49 5.04 17.58
C ASP A 61 1.90 4.40 16.25
N ARG A 62 2.84 3.44 16.28
CA ARG A 62 3.27 2.70 15.09
C ARG A 62 2.14 1.89 14.45
N TYR A 63 1.23 1.34 15.25
CA TYR A 63 0.07 0.63 14.75
C TYR A 63 -0.85 1.54 13.94
N TYR A 64 -1.15 2.73 14.46
CA TYR A 64 -1.98 3.70 13.76
C TYR A 64 -1.28 4.24 12.52
N GLU A 65 0.04 4.46 12.57
CA GLU A 65 0.84 4.82 11.39
C GLU A 65 0.73 3.74 10.29
N HIS A 66 0.88 2.47 10.65
CA HIS A 66 0.69 1.34 9.74
C HIS A 66 -0.72 1.30 9.16
N ARG A 67 -1.76 1.42 9.99
CA ARG A 67 -3.16 1.41 9.54
C ARG A 67 -3.46 2.57 8.60
N ASN A 68 -3.01 3.78 8.94
CA ASN A 68 -3.19 4.97 8.12
C ASN A 68 -2.47 4.82 6.77
N THR A 69 -1.30 4.18 6.75
CA THR A 69 -0.55 3.88 5.52
C THR A 69 -1.34 2.95 4.60
N ILE A 70 -2.02 1.92 5.14
CA ILE A 70 -2.88 1.03 4.32
C ILE A 70 -4.07 1.78 3.72
N VAL A 71 -4.66 2.72 4.48
CA VAL A 71 -5.72 3.60 3.95
C VAL A 71 -5.17 4.51 2.85
N GLN A 72 -3.95 5.04 3.02
CA GLN A 72 -3.29 5.85 2.00
C GLN A 72 -3.03 5.05 0.71
N PHE A 73 -2.64 3.77 0.80
CA PHE A 73 -2.54 2.90 -0.37
C PHE A 73 -3.87 2.82 -1.13
N GLU A 74 -4.96 2.58 -0.41
CA GLU A 74 -6.28 2.53 -1.04
C GLU A 74 -6.60 3.82 -1.81
N GLN A 75 -6.25 4.98 -1.25
CA GLN A 75 -6.47 6.28 -1.88
C GLN A 75 -5.58 6.54 -3.09
N GLU A 76 -4.31 6.12 -3.07
CA GLU A 76 -3.36 6.28 -4.18
C GLU A 76 -3.64 5.33 -5.35
N LEU A 77 -4.13 4.12 -5.05
CA LEU A 77 -4.41 3.12 -6.08
C LEU A 77 -5.61 3.48 -6.97
N ILE A 78 -6.56 4.28 -6.47
CA ILE A 78 -7.73 4.71 -7.26
C ILE A 78 -7.30 5.55 -8.49
N PRO A 79 -6.64 6.71 -8.34
CA PRO A 79 -6.23 7.54 -9.49
C PRO A 79 -5.19 6.84 -10.37
N LEU A 80 -4.30 6.02 -9.78
CA LEU A 80 -3.36 5.19 -10.52
C LEU A 80 -4.09 4.30 -11.54
N ARG A 81 -5.12 3.57 -11.09
CA ARG A 81 -5.85 2.62 -11.94
C ARG A 81 -6.69 3.29 -13.00
N VAL A 82 -7.21 4.48 -12.72
CA VAL A 82 -7.86 5.31 -13.75
C VAL A 82 -6.88 5.67 -14.87
N ASN A 83 -5.64 6.05 -14.54
CA ASN A 83 -4.62 6.36 -15.54
C ASN A 83 -4.20 5.10 -16.32
N ILE A 84 -4.01 3.96 -15.65
CA ILE A 84 -3.70 2.69 -16.33
C ILE A 84 -4.81 2.31 -17.32
N SER A 85 -6.07 2.42 -16.91
CA SER A 85 -7.22 2.13 -17.79
C SER A 85 -7.26 3.04 -19.03
N ARG A 86 -6.90 4.32 -18.88
CA ARG A 86 -6.77 5.28 -19.99
C ARG A 86 -5.68 4.86 -20.97
N ASP A 87 -4.52 4.49 -20.46
CA ASP A 87 -3.38 4.09 -21.29
C ASP A 87 -3.69 2.77 -22.02
N ILE A 88 -4.23 1.75 -21.34
CA ILE A 88 -4.66 0.49 -21.96
C ILE A 88 -5.64 0.74 -23.11
N THR A 89 -6.68 1.55 -22.87
CA THR A 89 -7.68 1.88 -23.90
C THR A 89 -7.04 2.56 -25.10
N SER A 90 -6.15 3.53 -24.84
CA SER A 90 -5.46 4.28 -25.89
C SER A 90 -4.53 3.40 -26.71
N ILE A 91 -3.77 2.52 -26.05
CA ILE A 91 -2.84 1.56 -26.68
C ILE A 91 -3.62 0.55 -27.51
N ALA A 92 -4.70 -0.02 -26.97
CA ALA A 92 -5.55 -0.96 -27.69
C ALA A 92 -6.15 -0.33 -28.96
N ASP A 93 -6.59 0.93 -28.87
CA ASP A 93 -7.10 1.68 -30.03
C ASP A 93 -5.98 1.98 -31.04
N ALA A 94 -4.78 2.35 -30.59
CA ALA A 94 -3.64 2.56 -31.47
C ALA A 94 -3.25 1.28 -32.22
N ILE A 95 -3.19 0.13 -31.53
CA ILE A 95 -2.91 -1.18 -32.13
C ILE A 95 -3.94 -1.52 -33.20
N LYS A 96 -5.24 -1.38 -32.90
CA LYS A 96 -6.32 -1.68 -33.86
C LYS A 96 -6.31 -0.80 -35.10
N ASN A 97 -5.87 0.45 -34.97
CA ASN A 97 -5.87 1.44 -36.06
C ASN A 97 -4.51 1.59 -36.75
N THR A 98 -3.50 0.86 -36.30
CA THR A 98 -2.18 0.80 -36.94
C THR A 98 -2.13 -0.38 -37.90
N ASN A 99 -1.91 -0.10 -39.17
CA ASN A 99 -1.72 -1.11 -40.22
C ASN A 99 -0.53 -0.74 -41.11
N GLU A 100 -0.33 -1.46 -42.21
CA GLU A 100 0.82 -1.23 -43.10
C GLU A 100 0.81 0.14 -43.79
N LEU A 101 -0.37 0.75 -43.98
CA LEU A 101 -0.57 1.97 -44.75
C LEU A 101 -0.80 3.22 -43.87
N ASN A 102 -1.26 3.04 -42.64
CA ASN A 102 -1.55 4.10 -41.69
C ASN A 102 -1.03 3.72 -40.30
N ILE A 103 -0.30 4.63 -39.67
CA ILE A 103 0.11 4.49 -38.27
C ILE A 103 -0.53 5.60 -37.45
N ARG A 104 -1.08 5.23 -36.29
CA ARG A 104 -1.65 6.17 -35.32
C ARG A 104 -0.78 6.22 -34.08
N PHE A 105 -0.12 7.35 -33.85
CA PHE A 105 0.68 7.61 -32.65
C PHE A 105 -0.19 8.23 -31.55
N ILE A 106 -0.17 7.63 -30.37
CA ILE A 106 -0.69 8.23 -29.13
C ILE A 106 0.21 9.39 -28.74
N LEU A 107 -0.36 10.58 -28.55
CA LEU A 107 0.41 11.79 -28.26
C LEU A 107 0.61 12.06 -26.77
N ARG A 108 -0.01 11.25 -25.89
CA ARG A 108 0.13 11.36 -24.45
C ARG A 108 -0.08 10.01 -23.78
N PHE A 109 0.88 9.65 -22.94
CA PHE A 109 0.74 8.63 -21.91
C PHE A 109 0.60 9.30 -20.54
N TYR A 110 -0.19 8.72 -19.66
CA TYR A 110 -0.37 9.24 -18.31
C TYR A 110 0.68 8.63 -17.39
N LYS A 111 1.61 9.45 -16.90
CA LYS A 111 2.57 8.98 -15.88
C LYS A 111 1.83 8.43 -14.67
N LEU A 112 2.25 7.26 -14.25
CA LEU A 112 1.72 6.56 -13.10
C LEU A 112 2.50 7.02 -11.86
N PHE A 113 1.81 7.23 -10.75
CA PHE A 113 2.45 7.75 -9.53
C PHE A 113 2.03 6.95 -8.30
N LEU A 114 3.02 6.66 -7.46
CA LEU A 114 2.87 6.11 -6.12
C LEU A 114 3.86 6.82 -5.18
N SER A 115 3.47 7.10 -3.94
CA SER A 115 4.34 7.82 -3.01
C SER A 115 5.53 7.00 -2.53
N THR A 116 6.73 7.55 -2.67
CA THR A 116 7.94 6.90 -2.18
C THR A 116 7.92 6.74 -0.65
N GLY A 117 8.41 5.60 -0.17
CA GLY A 117 8.63 5.37 1.26
C GLY A 117 7.41 4.99 2.09
N LEU A 118 6.20 4.88 1.52
CA LEU A 118 5.05 4.38 2.26
C LEU A 118 5.25 2.94 2.78
N GLY A 119 5.91 2.08 2.01
CA GLY A 119 6.26 0.73 2.46
C GLY A 119 7.08 0.70 3.77
N LEU A 120 7.88 1.73 4.05
CA LEU A 120 8.72 1.79 5.26
C LEU A 120 7.90 2.00 6.54
N LYS A 121 6.66 2.46 6.41
CA LYS A 121 5.73 2.71 7.54
C LYS A 121 4.88 1.50 7.88
N LEU A 122 4.96 0.45 7.07
CA LEU A 122 4.20 -0.77 7.29
C LEU A 122 4.91 -1.71 8.25
N LEU A 123 4.09 -2.49 8.96
CA LEU A 123 4.50 -3.52 9.91
C LEU A 123 4.21 -4.94 9.41
N ASN A 124 3.80 -5.08 8.15
CA ASN A 124 3.46 -6.36 7.50
C ASN A 124 4.31 -6.52 6.23
N LEU A 125 5.16 -7.55 6.17
CA LEU A 125 6.10 -7.73 5.07
C LEU A 125 5.40 -8.08 3.74
N ASP A 126 4.29 -8.81 3.78
CA ASP A 126 3.55 -9.16 2.56
C ASP A 126 3.04 -7.92 1.82
N LEU A 127 2.46 -6.96 2.56
CA LEU A 127 2.00 -5.69 2.01
C LEU A 127 3.17 -4.82 1.52
N ILE A 128 4.30 -4.84 2.24
CA ILE A 128 5.53 -4.14 1.83
C ILE A 128 6.01 -4.68 0.49
N ASN A 129 6.13 -5.99 0.36
CA ASN A 129 6.63 -6.65 -0.85
C ASN A 129 5.70 -6.37 -2.04
N LYS A 130 4.38 -6.53 -1.87
CA LYS A 130 3.42 -6.21 -2.93
C LYS A 130 3.47 -4.75 -3.36
N TYR A 131 3.61 -3.82 -2.42
CA TYR A 131 3.76 -2.40 -2.74
C TYR A 131 5.06 -2.11 -3.48
N ALA A 132 6.18 -2.67 -3.02
CA ALA A 132 7.47 -2.50 -3.66
C ALA A 132 7.50 -3.06 -5.08
N GLU A 133 6.93 -4.25 -5.30
CA GLU A 133 6.80 -4.86 -6.63
C GLU A 133 5.96 -4.01 -7.59
N LEU A 134 4.85 -3.45 -7.10
CA LEU A 134 4.01 -2.55 -7.88
C LEU A 134 4.74 -1.25 -8.21
N TYR A 135 5.41 -0.64 -7.22
CA TYR A 135 6.20 0.57 -7.38
C TYR A 135 7.30 0.38 -8.43
N SER A 136 8.09 -0.70 -8.34
CA SER A 136 9.13 -0.99 -9.32
C SER A 136 8.58 -1.22 -10.73
N ALA A 137 7.43 -1.89 -10.86
CA ALA A 137 6.79 -2.08 -12.16
C ALA A 137 6.32 -0.74 -12.77
N ILE A 138 5.78 0.15 -11.94
CA ILE A 138 5.38 1.51 -12.35
C ILE A 138 6.57 2.34 -12.81
N GLU A 139 7.67 2.33 -12.08
CA GLU A 139 8.89 3.05 -12.48
C GLU A 139 9.43 2.54 -13.83
N SER A 140 9.43 1.22 -14.03
CA SER A 140 9.80 0.62 -15.32
C SER A 140 8.88 1.11 -16.45
N LEU A 141 7.56 1.04 -16.26
CA LEU A 141 6.60 1.49 -17.27
C LEU A 141 6.72 2.99 -17.55
N ASN A 142 6.94 3.82 -16.53
CA ASN A 142 7.15 5.25 -16.71
C ASN A 142 8.40 5.55 -17.55
N SER A 143 9.47 4.77 -17.36
CA SER A 143 10.69 4.87 -18.19
C SER A 143 10.40 4.50 -19.65
N ASP A 144 9.64 3.43 -19.88
CA ASP A 144 9.24 3.02 -21.24
C ASP A 144 8.33 4.07 -21.90
N ILE A 145 7.40 4.64 -21.13
CA ILE A 145 6.55 5.76 -21.55
C ILE A 145 7.39 6.99 -21.94
N ASP A 146 8.41 7.34 -21.15
CA ASP A 146 9.28 8.48 -21.45
C ASP A 146 10.08 8.25 -22.74
N TYR A 147 10.58 7.04 -22.94
CA TYR A 147 11.26 6.64 -24.17
C TYR A 147 10.33 6.77 -25.39
N VAL A 148 9.13 6.21 -25.32
CA VAL A 148 8.16 6.28 -26.42
C VAL A 148 7.69 7.71 -26.66
N SER A 149 7.52 8.52 -25.61
CA SER A 149 7.17 9.94 -25.73
C SER A 149 8.27 10.73 -26.46
N GLY A 150 9.54 10.47 -26.15
CA GLY A 150 10.67 11.07 -26.88
C GLY A 150 10.70 10.68 -28.36
N MET A 151 10.39 9.41 -28.67
CA MET A 151 10.26 8.95 -30.05
C MET A 151 9.11 9.64 -30.79
N ILE A 152 7.93 9.77 -30.16
CA ILE A 152 6.78 10.51 -30.73
C ILE A 152 7.16 11.97 -31.00
N SER A 153 7.81 12.64 -30.06
CA SER A 153 8.28 14.02 -30.26
C SER A 153 9.25 14.12 -31.44
N SER A 154 10.18 13.18 -31.59
CA SER A 154 11.08 13.18 -32.73
C SER A 154 10.36 12.94 -34.06
N VAL A 155 9.37 12.06 -34.10
CA VAL A 155 8.55 11.82 -35.31
C VAL A 155 7.76 13.07 -35.70
N ILE A 156 7.25 13.82 -34.72
CA ILE A 156 6.56 15.10 -34.97
C ILE A 156 7.51 16.12 -35.61
N GLU A 157 8.76 16.22 -35.15
CA GLU A 157 9.74 17.13 -35.75
C GLU A 157 10.15 16.67 -37.15
N ASP A 158 10.45 15.38 -37.33
CA ASP A 158 10.78 14.82 -38.65
C ASP A 158 9.66 15.05 -39.68
N GLN A 159 8.40 14.98 -39.25
CA GLN A 159 7.24 15.25 -40.09
C GLN A 159 7.17 16.72 -40.52
N LYS A 160 7.52 17.68 -39.65
CA LYS A 160 7.57 19.10 -40.05
C LYS A 160 8.63 19.36 -41.12
N GLU A 161 9.66 18.52 -41.20
CA GLU A 161 10.73 18.59 -42.18
C GLU A 161 10.54 17.66 -43.40
N ASP A 162 9.39 16.96 -43.50
CA ASP A 162 9.10 15.94 -44.53
C ASP A 162 10.15 14.80 -44.61
N LYS A 163 10.81 14.45 -43.49
CA LYS A 163 11.89 13.45 -43.42
C LYS A 163 11.64 12.37 -42.36
N ILE A 164 10.47 11.76 -42.40
CA ILE A 164 10.08 10.75 -41.40
C ILE A 164 11.00 9.52 -41.49
N ASP A 165 11.69 9.21 -40.39
CA ASP A 165 12.53 8.03 -40.24
C ASP A 165 11.66 6.75 -40.07
N PRO A 166 11.70 5.78 -41.01
CA PRO A 166 10.92 4.55 -40.92
C PRO A 166 11.29 3.67 -39.71
N SER A 167 12.52 3.76 -39.21
CA SER A 167 12.97 2.94 -38.06
C SER A 167 12.23 3.29 -36.78
N LYS A 168 11.88 4.57 -36.58
CA LYS A 168 11.10 5.07 -35.42
C LYS A 168 9.66 4.58 -35.48
N ILE A 169 9.08 4.49 -36.68
CA ILE A 169 7.74 3.95 -36.90
C ILE A 169 7.69 2.46 -36.52
N GLU A 170 8.65 1.67 -36.99
CA GLU A 170 8.68 0.24 -36.69
C GLU A 170 8.98 -0.02 -35.22
N ALA A 171 9.86 0.77 -34.59
CA ALA A 171 10.07 0.71 -33.15
C ALA A 171 8.76 0.96 -32.38
N TYR A 172 7.99 2.00 -32.75
CA TYR A 172 6.69 2.27 -32.12
C TYR A 172 5.71 1.10 -32.20
N LYS A 173 5.62 0.43 -33.36
CA LYS A 173 4.77 -0.76 -33.52
C LYS A 173 5.18 -1.91 -32.59
N VAL A 174 6.49 -2.11 -32.40
CA VAL A 174 7.02 -3.15 -31.52
C VAL A 174 6.75 -2.83 -30.05
N PHE A 175 6.85 -1.56 -29.65
CA PHE A 175 6.61 -1.14 -28.27
C PHE A 175 5.12 -1.16 -27.88
N LEU A 176 4.19 -0.96 -28.82
CA LEU A 176 2.76 -0.89 -28.51
C LEU A 176 2.23 -2.12 -27.75
N PRO A 177 2.43 -3.37 -28.23
CA PRO A 177 2.02 -4.57 -27.48
C PRO A 177 2.74 -4.71 -26.13
N GLN A 178 4.03 -4.37 -26.07
CA GLN A 178 4.81 -4.48 -24.84
C GLN A 178 4.29 -3.52 -23.76
N LEU A 179 3.95 -2.28 -24.14
CA LEU A 179 3.33 -1.31 -23.26
C LEU A 179 1.94 -1.77 -22.81
N GLN A 180 1.16 -2.39 -23.70
CA GLN A 180 -0.14 -2.93 -23.34
C GLN A 180 0.00 -4.01 -22.26
N ASP A 181 0.86 -5.00 -22.49
CA ASP A 181 1.10 -6.11 -21.57
C ASP A 181 1.61 -5.61 -20.21
N ALA A 182 2.52 -4.63 -20.21
CA ALA A 182 3.03 -4.01 -18.99
C ALA A 182 1.93 -3.29 -18.20
N CYS A 183 1.10 -2.49 -18.89
CA CYS A 183 -0.06 -1.83 -18.27
C CYS A 183 -1.06 -2.83 -17.69
N GLU A 184 -1.38 -3.91 -18.40
CA GLU A 184 -2.30 -4.96 -17.93
C GLU A 184 -1.75 -5.69 -16.68
N GLN A 185 -0.45 -5.99 -16.66
CA GLN A 185 0.21 -6.57 -15.49
C GLN A 185 0.18 -5.64 -14.28
N ILE A 186 0.44 -4.35 -14.48
CA ILE A 186 0.40 -3.34 -13.42
C ILE A 186 -1.04 -3.16 -12.91
N ASP A 187 -2.05 -3.13 -13.79
CA ASP A 187 -3.45 -3.09 -13.37
C ASP A 187 -3.78 -4.30 -12.48
N GLN A 188 -3.38 -5.51 -12.89
CA GLN A 188 -3.61 -6.71 -12.09
C GLN A 188 -2.96 -6.64 -10.70
N LYS A 189 -1.68 -6.24 -10.63
CA LYS A 189 -0.97 -6.07 -9.35
C LYS A 189 -1.61 -5.01 -8.47
N SER A 190 -2.02 -3.89 -9.06
CA SER A 190 -2.68 -2.79 -8.35
C SER A 190 -4.05 -3.20 -7.79
N LEU A 191 -4.83 -3.97 -8.55
CA LEU A 191 -6.11 -4.51 -8.13
C LEU A 191 -5.96 -5.53 -7.00
N GLU A 192 -4.95 -6.39 -7.07
CA GLU A 192 -4.65 -7.33 -5.99
C GLU A 192 -4.26 -6.61 -4.70
N LEU A 193 -3.41 -5.59 -4.79
CA LEU A 193 -3.01 -4.78 -3.65
C LEU A 193 -4.21 -4.04 -3.06
N LEU A 194 -5.06 -3.43 -3.88
CA LEU A 194 -6.28 -2.75 -3.45
C LEU A 194 -7.24 -3.69 -2.71
N ALA A 195 -7.44 -4.90 -3.24
CA ALA A 195 -8.25 -5.93 -2.59
C ALA A 195 -7.66 -6.35 -1.23
N THR A 196 -6.33 -6.50 -1.18
CA THR A 196 -5.58 -6.84 0.04
C THR A 196 -5.75 -5.74 1.10
N SER A 197 -5.61 -4.46 0.72
CA SER A 197 -5.79 -3.30 1.60
C SER A 197 -7.22 -3.20 2.14
N LYS A 198 -8.24 -3.28 1.27
CA LYS A 198 -9.65 -3.22 1.68
C LYS A 198 -10.04 -4.35 2.64
N LEU A 199 -9.56 -5.58 2.39
CA LEU A 199 -9.80 -6.71 3.30
C LEU A 199 -9.10 -6.53 4.64
N THR A 200 -7.91 -5.95 4.61
CA THR A 200 -7.12 -5.69 5.80
C THR A 200 -7.79 -4.66 6.71
N ILE A 201 -8.27 -3.56 6.15
CA ILE A 201 -9.02 -2.52 6.86
C ILE A 201 -10.34 -3.05 7.44
N GLY A 202 -11.00 -3.98 6.72
CA GLY A 202 -12.31 -4.52 7.06
C GLY A 202 -12.35 -5.62 8.13
N LYS A 203 -11.21 -6.10 8.66
CA LYS A 203 -11.17 -7.14 9.71
C LYS A 203 -11.30 -6.57 11.13
N GLU A 204 -11.59 -7.45 12.11
CA GLU A 204 -11.59 -7.13 13.54
C GLU A 204 -10.20 -6.64 14.00
N ASP A 205 -10.02 -5.32 13.91
CA ASP A 205 -8.78 -4.61 14.18
C ASP A 205 -8.28 -4.81 15.61
N LYS A 206 -9.22 -4.89 16.56
CA LYS A 206 -8.92 -4.87 17.98
C LYS A 206 -7.97 -6.00 18.39
N ARG A 207 -8.21 -7.23 17.94
CA ARG A 207 -7.36 -8.39 18.28
C ARG A 207 -5.95 -8.28 17.70
N ILE A 208 -5.85 -7.78 16.46
CA ILE A 208 -4.56 -7.63 15.76
C ILE A 208 -3.74 -6.53 16.44
N ARG A 209 -4.40 -5.40 16.72
CA ARG A 209 -3.83 -4.28 17.46
C ARG A 209 -3.34 -4.69 18.84
N ASP A 210 -4.22 -5.29 19.64
CA ASP A 210 -3.91 -5.64 21.04
C ASP A 210 -2.72 -6.62 21.07
N LYS A 211 -2.71 -7.63 20.19
CA LYS A 211 -1.57 -8.55 20.04
C LYS A 211 -0.28 -7.84 19.61
N TYR A 212 -0.36 -6.88 18.70
CA TYR A 212 0.80 -6.09 18.28
C TYR A 212 1.35 -5.21 19.41
N ILE A 213 0.46 -4.56 20.15
CA ILE A 213 0.82 -3.72 21.30
C ILE A 213 1.55 -4.56 22.37
N ASP A 214 1.06 -5.77 22.63
CA ASP A 214 1.63 -6.68 23.64
C ASP A 214 2.97 -7.29 23.18
N ASP A 215 3.03 -7.84 21.96
CA ASP A 215 4.17 -8.64 21.49
C ASP A 215 5.21 -7.83 20.69
N GLY A 216 4.81 -6.73 20.06
CA GLY A 216 5.65 -5.89 19.19
C GLY A 216 6.14 -6.58 17.90
N LYS A 217 5.58 -7.73 17.54
CA LYS A 217 5.98 -8.55 16.39
C LYS A 217 5.37 -8.04 15.08
N GLU A 218 5.79 -8.61 13.96
CA GLU A 218 5.19 -8.39 12.65
C GLU A 218 3.65 -8.59 12.69
N ILE A 219 2.92 -7.68 12.06
CA ILE A 219 1.47 -7.82 11.90
C ILE A 219 1.20 -8.81 10.77
N ARG A 220 0.38 -9.83 11.04
CA ARG A 220 -0.03 -10.81 10.02
C ARG A 220 -1.54 -10.85 9.87
N TYR A 221 -2.00 -10.60 8.64
CA TYR A 221 -3.40 -10.67 8.30
C TYR A 221 -3.74 -12.06 7.77
N SER A 222 -4.76 -12.70 8.35
CA SER A 222 -5.22 -14.05 7.95
C SER A 222 -6.04 -14.04 6.65
N LEU A 223 -5.48 -13.55 5.54
CA LEU A 223 -6.24 -13.38 4.29
C LEU A 223 -6.45 -14.74 3.61
N THR A 224 -7.71 -15.19 3.51
CA THR A 224 -8.02 -16.42 2.77
C THR A 224 -8.03 -16.11 1.27
N LYS A 225 -7.52 -17.05 0.46
CA LYS A 225 -7.53 -16.93 -1.01
C LYS A 225 -8.93 -16.68 -1.56
N GLU A 226 -9.94 -17.31 -0.97
CA GLU A 226 -11.35 -17.13 -1.33
C GLU A 226 -11.86 -15.72 -1.04
N ALA A 227 -11.54 -15.15 0.13
CA ALA A 227 -11.94 -13.78 0.47
C ALA A 227 -11.28 -12.76 -0.48
N LEU A 228 -10.00 -12.98 -0.80
CA LEU A 228 -9.26 -12.16 -1.74
C LEU A 228 -9.85 -12.25 -3.15
N ALA A 229 -10.12 -13.46 -3.64
CA ALA A 229 -10.76 -13.67 -4.93
C ALA A 229 -12.18 -13.05 -5.00
N LYS A 230 -12.96 -13.15 -3.92
CA LYS A 230 -14.29 -12.53 -3.83
C LYS A 230 -14.18 -11.00 -3.87
N LYS A 231 -13.25 -10.40 -3.12
CA LYS A 231 -13.07 -8.94 -3.09
C LYS A 231 -12.53 -8.44 -4.43
N TYR A 232 -11.57 -9.14 -5.02
CA TYR A 232 -11.04 -8.92 -6.36
C TYR A 232 -12.18 -8.86 -7.39
N LYS A 233 -13.04 -9.90 -7.44
CA LYS A 233 -14.18 -9.94 -8.36
C LYS A 233 -15.19 -8.82 -8.10
N GLY A 234 -15.40 -8.46 -6.83
CA GLY A 234 -16.27 -7.35 -6.44
C GLY A 234 -15.78 -6.02 -6.98
N ILE A 235 -14.53 -5.67 -6.71
CA ILE A 235 -13.91 -4.42 -7.19
C ILE A 235 -13.91 -4.38 -8.71
N LYS A 236 -13.48 -5.47 -9.35
CA LYS A 236 -13.47 -5.57 -10.81
C LYS A 236 -14.87 -5.38 -11.40
N LYS A 237 -15.91 -5.95 -10.78
CA LYS A 237 -17.30 -5.76 -11.22
C LYS A 237 -17.81 -4.32 -11.02
N GLU A 238 -17.37 -3.63 -9.97
CA GLU A 238 -17.70 -2.22 -9.74
C GLU A 238 -17.07 -1.32 -10.81
N GLU A 239 -15.86 -1.65 -11.26
CA GLU A 239 -15.12 -0.91 -12.29
C GLU A 239 -15.57 -1.25 -13.71
N ASP A 240 -15.81 -2.53 -13.98
CA ASP A 240 -16.35 -3.05 -15.23
C ASP A 240 -17.88 -2.89 -15.33
N GLY A 241 -18.51 -2.28 -14.32
CA GLY A 241 -19.95 -2.20 -14.16
C GLY A 241 -20.64 -1.71 -15.43
N SER A 242 -21.52 -2.55 -15.98
CA SER A 242 -22.37 -2.21 -17.11
C SER A 242 -23.23 -1.00 -16.76
N LEU A 243 -23.00 0.10 -17.47
CA LEU A 243 -23.76 1.34 -17.43
C LEU A 243 -25.26 1.09 -17.22
N HIS A 244 -25.87 1.85 -16.32
CA HIS A 244 -27.32 1.99 -16.36
C HIS A 244 -27.72 2.46 -17.77
N LYS A 245 -28.77 1.87 -18.36
CA LYS A 245 -29.25 2.23 -19.71
C LYS A 245 -29.38 3.76 -19.82
N GLY A 246 -28.44 4.41 -20.51
CA GLY A 246 -28.44 5.86 -20.74
C GLY A 246 -27.21 6.61 -20.23
N GLU A 247 -26.43 6.05 -19.30
CA GLU A 247 -25.15 6.65 -18.92
C GLU A 247 -24.12 6.34 -20.01
N LYS A 248 -23.35 7.35 -20.45
CA LYS A 248 -22.18 7.13 -21.30
C LYS A 248 -20.98 7.03 -20.36
N GLN A 249 -20.25 5.91 -20.41
CA GLN A 249 -18.93 5.87 -19.77
C GLN A 249 -18.09 7.04 -20.33
N PRO A 250 -17.30 7.71 -19.49
CA PRO A 250 -16.34 8.67 -19.99
C PRO A 250 -15.43 7.95 -20.98
N LYS A 251 -15.55 8.30 -22.26
CA LYS A 251 -14.62 7.83 -23.27
C LYS A 251 -13.29 8.50 -23.00
N PHE A 252 -12.30 7.71 -22.65
CA PHE A 252 -10.94 8.21 -22.56
C PHE A 252 -10.42 8.44 -23.98
N VAL A 253 -10.32 9.71 -24.37
CA VAL A 253 -9.79 10.10 -25.67
C VAL A 253 -8.42 10.71 -25.46
N SER A 254 -7.40 10.00 -25.93
CA SER A 254 -6.05 10.54 -26.01
C SER A 254 -5.87 11.31 -27.32
N PRO A 255 -5.04 12.38 -27.35
CA PRO A 255 -4.67 13.01 -28.60
C PRO A 255 -3.87 12.03 -29.48
N PHE A 256 -4.02 12.13 -30.80
CA PHE A 256 -3.36 11.24 -31.76
C PHE A 256 -2.74 12.00 -32.93
N LEU A 257 -1.69 11.40 -33.51
CA LEU A 257 -1.11 11.79 -34.79
C LEU A 257 -1.25 10.63 -35.78
N ASP A 258 -1.90 10.88 -36.91
CA ASP A 258 -2.05 9.91 -38.00
C ASP A 258 -0.96 10.16 -39.07
N LEU A 259 -0.21 9.12 -39.42
CA LEU A 259 0.78 9.13 -40.50
C LEU A 259 0.39 8.15 -41.60
N LYS A 260 0.14 8.68 -42.80
CA LYS A 260 -0.08 7.86 -44.00
C LYS A 260 1.25 7.60 -44.70
N LYS A 261 1.55 6.32 -44.94
CA LYS A 261 2.71 5.93 -45.75
C LYS A 261 2.37 6.19 -47.22
N VAL A 262 3.08 7.11 -47.88
CA VAL A 262 2.97 7.28 -49.33
C VAL A 262 3.77 6.14 -49.98
N LEU A 263 3.07 5.18 -50.58
CA LEU A 263 3.71 4.17 -51.41
C LEU A 263 4.23 4.88 -52.66
N ILE A 264 5.54 5.11 -52.73
CA ILE A 264 6.18 5.51 -53.98
C ILE A 264 6.14 4.26 -54.87
N THR A 265 5.16 4.17 -55.77
CA THR A 265 5.22 3.25 -56.89
C THR A 265 6.39 3.69 -57.75
N THR A 266 7.53 3.03 -57.62
CA THR A 266 8.58 3.09 -58.63
C THR A 266 8.04 2.40 -59.88
N THR A 267 7.39 3.17 -60.74
CA THR A 267 7.13 2.74 -62.10
C THR A 267 8.50 2.46 -62.73
N PRO A 268 8.80 1.24 -63.22
CA PRO A 268 10.02 1.03 -63.97
C PRO A 268 9.90 1.87 -65.24
N VAL A 269 10.82 2.82 -65.40
CA VAL A 269 11.01 3.49 -66.68
C VAL A 269 11.55 2.41 -67.62
N VAL A 270 10.70 2.01 -68.56
CA VAL A 270 11.04 1.10 -69.68
C VAL A 270 11.99 1.81 -70.63
#